data_AF-X8J5C3-F1
#
_entry.id   AF-X8J5C3-F1
#
_cell.length_a   1.000
_cell.length_b   1.000
_cell.length_c   1.000
_cell.angle_alpha   90.00
_cell.angle_beta   90.00
_cell.angle_gamma   90.00
#
_symmetry.space_group_name_H-M   'P 1'
#
loop_
_entity.id
_entity.type
_entity.pdbx_description
1 polymer ?
#
loop_
_entity_poly.entity_id
_entity_poly.type
_entity_poly.pdbx_seq_one_letter_code
_entity_poly.pdbx_strand_id
1 'polypeptide(L)'
;MSNNIEANIDRALSAITRMHGERVRWEGIQADLEDTTKNKQALINLKAQETTPVWNREKTPKHNTLCIYTDFRGDCHSVCHDSCYLEFIIDAGQIDRIQGKAFATSVVTRPSYTATTTTSGFNKPITNETREALARAESKEGDLRNAKELAQKRLDGIKFEMTKAQDDIRSLVDKYNQISLSRNFAGHIHSAINMLEFRRKDLQSKPNTKAEVDLVTESILKLQEKLKLIGDRARRSNGGM
;
A
#
# COMPACT_ATOMS: atom_id res chain seq x y z
N MET A 1 -33.03 -35.43 -6.08
CA MET A 1 -31.87 -34.80 -6.76
C MET A 1 -31.83 -33.28 -6.60
N SER A 2 -32.96 -32.55 -6.79
CA SER A 2 -33.01 -31.08 -6.64
C SER A 2 -32.47 -30.56 -5.29
N ASN A 3 -32.89 -31.17 -4.18
CA ASN A 3 -32.46 -30.77 -2.82
C ASN A 3 -30.93 -30.83 -2.62
N ASN A 4 -30.22 -31.68 -3.39
CA ASN A 4 -28.76 -31.76 -3.30
C ASN A 4 -28.10 -30.54 -3.97
N ILE A 5 -28.68 -30.04 -5.07
CA ILE A 5 -28.12 -28.89 -5.77
C ILE A 5 -28.33 -27.60 -4.97
N GLU A 6 -29.53 -27.39 -4.41
CA GLU A 6 -29.81 -26.25 -3.52
C GLU A 6 -28.85 -26.24 -2.31
N ALA A 7 -28.68 -27.39 -1.64
CA ALA A 7 -27.75 -27.51 -0.52
C ALA A 7 -26.28 -27.28 -0.93
N ASN A 8 -25.89 -27.67 -2.14
CA ASN A 8 -24.52 -27.43 -2.64
C ASN A 8 -24.30 -25.95 -2.98
N ILE A 9 -25.30 -25.26 -3.54
CA ILE A 9 -25.23 -23.82 -3.79
C ILE A 9 -25.14 -23.07 -2.45
N ASP A 10 -25.99 -23.41 -1.47
CA ASP A 10 -25.94 -22.82 -0.13
C ASP A 10 -24.58 -23.02 0.55
N ARG A 11 -24.02 -24.23 0.46
CA ARG A 11 -22.68 -24.55 0.99
C ARG A 11 -21.61 -23.69 0.35
N ALA A 12 -21.63 -23.53 -0.98
CA ALA A 12 -20.65 -22.72 -1.70
C ALA A 12 -20.79 -21.22 -1.35
N LEU A 13 -22.01 -20.70 -1.25
CA LEU A 13 -22.27 -19.32 -0.80
C LEU A 13 -21.83 -19.07 0.65
N SER A 14 -22.01 -20.06 1.51
CA SER A 14 -21.54 -20.03 2.90
C SER A 14 -20.02 -20.00 2.95
N ALA A 15 -19.34 -20.80 2.12
CA ALA A 15 -17.89 -20.79 1.98
C ALA A 15 -17.37 -19.41 1.51
N ILE A 16 -17.97 -18.81 0.48
CA ILE A 16 -17.59 -17.48 -0.03
C ILE A 16 -17.66 -16.43 1.07
N THR A 17 -18.74 -16.39 1.84
CA THR A 17 -18.87 -15.37 2.91
C THR A 17 -17.90 -15.58 4.05
N ARG A 18 -17.63 -16.83 4.44
CA ARG A 18 -16.60 -17.12 5.44
C ARG A 18 -15.22 -16.65 4.94
N MET A 19 -14.88 -16.99 3.70
CA MET A 19 -13.62 -16.59 3.08
C MET A 19 -13.51 -15.08 2.91
N HIS A 20 -14.60 -14.39 2.58
CA HIS A 20 -14.63 -12.94 2.52
C HIS A 20 -14.33 -12.31 3.88
N GLY A 21 -14.95 -12.81 4.96
CA GLY A 21 -14.64 -12.34 6.32
C GLY A 21 -13.17 -12.56 6.70
N GLU A 22 -12.61 -13.69 6.29
CA GLU A 22 -11.19 -13.99 6.47
C GLU A 22 -10.29 -13.05 5.65
N ARG A 23 -10.64 -12.80 4.38
CA ARG A 23 -9.94 -11.87 3.48
C ARG A 23 -9.85 -10.47 4.09
N VAL A 24 -10.98 -9.91 4.52
CA VAL A 24 -11.05 -8.57 5.12
C VAL A 24 -10.16 -8.48 6.36
N ARG A 25 -10.13 -9.54 7.19
CA ARG A 25 -9.25 -9.59 8.37
C ARG A 25 -7.76 -9.57 7.97
N TRP A 26 -7.36 -10.34 6.96
CA TRP A 26 -5.98 -10.37 6.50
C TRP A 26 -5.57 -9.08 5.77
N GLU A 27 -6.48 -8.45 5.03
CA GLU A 27 -6.28 -7.12 4.43
C GLU A 27 -6.03 -6.07 5.54
N GLY A 28 -6.78 -6.14 6.65
CA GLY A 28 -6.53 -5.31 7.83
C GLY A 28 -5.14 -5.53 8.44
N ILE A 29 -4.74 -6.79 8.65
CA ILE A 29 -3.39 -7.13 9.14
C ILE A 29 -2.30 -6.61 8.20
N GLN A 30 -2.50 -6.73 6.88
CA GLN A 30 -1.53 -6.21 5.90
C GLN A 30 -1.39 -4.69 6.00
N ALA A 31 -2.50 -3.96 6.13
CA ALA A 31 -2.50 -2.51 6.32
C ALA A 31 -1.77 -2.10 7.62
N ASP A 32 -2.03 -2.80 8.73
CA ASP A 32 -1.35 -2.54 10.02
C ASP A 32 0.17 -2.78 9.92
N LEU A 33 0.59 -3.82 9.19
CA LEU A 33 2.00 -4.11 8.93
C LEU A 33 2.67 -3.05 8.04
N GLU A 34 1.94 -2.49 7.07
CA GLU A 34 2.40 -1.37 6.25
C GLU A 34 2.58 -0.10 7.06
N ASP A 35 1.63 0.23 7.93
CA ASP A 35 1.74 1.38 8.83
C ASP A 35 2.94 1.24 9.79
N THR A 36 3.11 0.07 10.38
CA THR A 36 4.27 -0.25 11.22
C THR A 36 5.59 -0.05 10.47
N THR A 37 5.63 -0.36 9.18
CA THR A 37 6.81 -0.13 8.32
C THR A 37 7.06 1.35 8.10
N LYS A 38 6.02 2.16 7.86
CA LYS A 38 6.13 3.62 7.73
C LYS A 38 6.65 4.25 9.01
N ASN A 39 6.13 3.83 10.16
CA ASN A 39 6.58 4.27 11.47
C ASN A 39 8.07 3.94 11.69
N LYS A 40 8.50 2.76 11.26
CA LYS A 40 9.92 2.39 11.30
C LYS A 40 10.78 3.21 10.33
N GLN A 41 10.33 3.46 9.10
CA GLN A 41 11.06 4.31 8.16
C GLN A 41 11.20 5.74 8.67
N ALA A 42 10.17 6.27 9.34
CA ALA A 42 10.23 7.57 9.99
C ALA A 42 11.32 7.62 11.08
N LEU A 43 11.50 6.55 11.87
CA LEU A 43 12.59 6.44 12.85
C LEU A 43 13.98 6.43 12.18
N ILE A 44 14.13 5.72 11.05
CA ILE A 44 15.39 5.72 10.28
C ILE A 44 15.69 7.14 9.75
N ASN A 45 14.68 7.83 9.22
CA ASN A 45 14.83 9.20 8.70
C ASN A 45 15.14 10.20 9.83
N LEU A 46 14.48 10.08 10.99
CA LEU A 46 14.77 10.91 12.16
C LEU A 46 16.21 10.72 12.62
N LYS A 47 16.71 9.49 12.63
CA LYS A 47 18.12 9.21 12.91
C LYS A 47 19.05 9.85 11.87
N ALA A 48 18.75 9.70 10.58
CA ALA A 48 19.55 10.31 9.52
C ALA A 48 19.67 11.83 9.76
N GLN A 49 18.56 12.46 10.17
CA GLN A 49 18.49 13.88 10.51
C GLN A 49 19.25 14.24 11.81
N GLU A 50 19.22 13.40 12.85
CA GLU A 50 19.99 13.60 14.08
C GLU A 50 21.50 13.43 13.89
N THR A 51 21.90 12.55 12.96
CA THR A 51 23.30 12.30 12.61
C THR A 51 23.85 13.26 11.56
N THR A 52 23.02 14.14 11.00
CA THR A 52 23.47 15.16 10.06
C THR A 52 24.50 16.05 10.77
N PRO A 53 25.73 16.18 10.24
CA PRO A 53 26.73 17.03 10.84
C PRO A 53 26.21 18.47 10.91
N VAL A 54 26.28 19.06 12.10
CA VAL A 54 25.94 20.47 12.32
C VAL A 54 27.20 21.30 12.19
N TRP A 55 27.16 22.28 11.30
CA TRP A 55 28.28 23.19 11.06
C TRP A 55 28.13 24.44 11.93
N ASN A 56 29.04 24.60 12.89
CA ASN A 56 29.14 25.81 13.70
C ASN A 56 30.24 26.72 13.16
N ARG A 57 30.01 28.04 13.21
CA ARG A 57 31.01 29.04 12.84
C ARG A 57 31.65 29.59 14.11
N GLU A 58 32.97 29.51 14.20
CA GLU A 58 33.76 30.07 15.31
C GLU A 58 34.55 31.29 14.85
N LYS A 59 34.67 32.30 15.72
CA LYS A 59 35.48 33.49 15.46
C LYS A 59 36.97 33.17 15.57
N THR A 60 37.76 33.63 14.60
CA THR A 60 39.23 33.61 14.60
C THR A 60 39.79 35.02 14.32
N PRO A 61 41.09 35.28 14.57
CA PRO A 61 41.67 36.62 14.51
C PRO A 61 42.03 37.13 13.10
N LYS A 62 41.86 36.32 12.04
CA LYS A 62 42.20 36.69 10.65
C LYS A 62 40.95 36.79 9.77
N HIS A 63 41.11 37.06 8.47
CA HIS A 63 40.07 36.87 7.47
C HIS A 63 40.26 35.52 6.78
N ASN A 64 39.19 34.79 6.52
CA ASN A 64 39.23 33.55 5.74
C ASN A 64 38.04 33.50 4.77
N THR A 65 38.10 32.58 3.81
CA THR A 65 37.04 32.38 2.81
C THR A 65 36.50 30.96 2.93
N LEU A 66 35.18 30.85 2.79
CA LEU A 66 34.46 29.59 2.95
C LEU A 66 33.82 29.19 1.63
N CYS A 67 33.92 27.91 1.32
CA CYS A 67 32.98 27.33 0.39
C CYS A 67 31.61 27.27 1.08
N ILE A 68 30.56 27.64 0.35
CA ILE A 68 29.16 27.39 0.73
C ILE A 68 28.42 26.69 -0.41
N TYR A 69 29.19 26.06 -1.31
CA TYR A 69 28.64 25.46 -2.51
C TYR A 69 27.88 24.19 -2.13
N THR A 70 26.63 24.14 -2.53
CA THR A 70 25.72 23.01 -2.31
C THR A 70 25.55 22.27 -3.65
N ASP A 71 26.32 21.20 -3.85
CA ASP A 71 26.24 20.39 -5.08
C ASP A 71 25.93 18.92 -4.80
N PHE A 72 26.01 18.08 -5.84
CA PHE A 72 25.73 16.65 -5.77
C PHE A 72 26.64 15.86 -4.79
N ARG A 73 27.73 16.45 -4.28
CA ARG A 73 28.59 15.84 -3.24
C ARG A 73 28.25 16.32 -1.82
N GLY A 74 27.25 17.17 -1.64
CA GLY A 74 26.80 17.71 -0.36
C GLY A 74 27.28 19.13 -0.09
N ASP A 75 26.92 19.65 1.08
CA ASP A 75 27.25 21.03 1.45
C ASP A 75 28.75 21.15 1.75
N CYS A 76 29.49 21.79 0.84
CA CYS A 76 30.91 22.03 1.01
C CYS A 76 31.09 23.25 1.91
N HIS A 77 31.55 23.02 3.14
CA HIS A 77 31.83 24.06 4.14
C HIS A 77 33.33 24.23 4.46
N SER A 78 34.22 23.66 3.65
CA SER A 78 35.66 23.78 3.88
C SER A 78 36.15 25.22 3.82
N VAL A 79 37.14 25.54 4.64
CA VAL A 79 37.93 26.78 4.53
C VAL A 79 38.77 26.70 3.26
N CYS A 80 38.46 27.52 2.25
CA CYS A 80 39.22 27.55 0.99
C CYS A 80 40.57 28.25 1.18
N HIS A 81 40.62 29.28 2.02
CA HIS A 81 41.85 30.01 2.35
C HIS A 81 41.85 30.36 3.84
N ASP A 82 42.85 29.88 4.59
CA ASP A 82 42.98 30.06 6.05
C ASP A 82 43.40 31.50 6.45
N SER A 83 44.10 32.19 5.55
CA SER A 83 44.35 33.62 5.63
C SER A 83 44.13 34.27 4.28
N CYS A 84 43.09 35.08 4.19
CA CYS A 84 42.80 35.88 3.00
C CYS A 84 43.30 37.31 3.23
N TYR A 85 44.21 37.77 2.38
CA TYR A 85 44.70 39.16 2.40
C TYR A 85 43.87 40.09 1.50
N LEU A 86 42.79 39.57 0.90
CA LEU A 86 41.89 40.41 0.11
C LEU A 86 41.15 41.36 1.06
N GLU A 87 41.13 42.63 0.68
CA GLU A 87 40.25 43.59 1.33
C GLU A 87 38.79 43.13 1.21
N PHE A 88 38.00 43.43 2.22
CA PHE A 88 36.60 43.09 2.24
C PHE A 88 35.84 43.90 1.20
N ILE A 89 35.41 43.24 0.12
CA ILE A 89 34.64 43.85 -0.96
C ILE A 89 33.17 43.47 -0.77
N ILE A 90 32.32 44.44 -0.45
CA ILE A 90 30.85 44.28 -0.40
C ILE A 90 30.23 44.34 -1.80
N ASP A 91 30.89 45.07 -2.71
CA ASP A 91 30.36 45.36 -4.04
C ASP A 91 30.48 44.16 -4.97
N ALA A 92 29.33 43.56 -5.30
CA ALA A 92 29.24 42.43 -6.23
C ALA A 92 29.86 42.73 -7.60
N GLY A 93 29.84 44.00 -8.06
CA GLY A 93 30.40 44.40 -9.35
C GLY A 93 31.94 44.43 -9.38
N GLN A 94 32.60 44.45 -8.22
CA GLN A 94 34.06 44.33 -8.12
C GLN A 94 34.52 42.87 -8.08
N ILE A 95 33.68 41.95 -7.62
CA ILE A 95 33.99 40.51 -7.56
C ILE A 95 34.16 39.93 -8.98
N ASP A 96 33.28 40.31 -9.91
CA ASP A 96 33.33 39.87 -11.31
C ASP A 96 34.61 40.30 -12.06
N ARG A 97 35.28 41.38 -11.61
CA ARG A 97 36.51 41.87 -12.23
C ARG A 97 37.76 41.12 -11.78
N ILE A 98 37.70 40.47 -10.61
CA ILE A 98 38.82 39.70 -10.04
C ILE A 98 38.77 38.25 -10.56
N GLN A 99 37.59 37.74 -10.91
CA GLN A 99 37.41 36.39 -11.46
C GLN A 99 37.58 36.36 -12.97
N GLY A 100 38.83 36.35 -13.43
CA GLY A 100 39.14 35.86 -14.78
C GLY A 100 38.74 34.39 -14.94
N LYS A 101 37.50 34.12 -15.39
CA LYS A 101 36.96 32.84 -15.90
C LYS A 101 37.09 31.56 -15.03
N ALA A 102 37.56 31.63 -13.79
CA ALA A 102 37.69 30.46 -12.93
C ALA A 102 36.78 30.54 -11.70
N PHE A 103 35.75 29.70 -11.72
CA PHE A 103 34.91 29.24 -10.60
C PHE A 103 34.13 30.30 -9.80
N ALA A 104 32.81 30.25 -9.99
CA ALA A 104 31.79 30.97 -9.23
C ALA A 104 31.71 30.46 -7.77
N THR A 105 32.71 30.78 -6.95
CA THR A 105 32.71 30.49 -5.51
C THR A 105 33.42 31.62 -4.76
N SER A 106 32.68 32.59 -4.21
CA SER A 106 33.08 33.28 -2.98
C SER A 106 32.02 34.23 -2.46
N VAL A 107 31.62 34.01 -1.19
CA VAL A 107 31.07 35.05 -0.32
C VAL A 107 32.21 35.49 0.59
N VAL A 108 32.64 36.75 0.48
CA VAL A 108 33.59 37.35 1.42
C VAL A 108 32.80 37.84 2.63
N THR A 109 33.21 37.49 3.84
CA THR A 109 32.55 37.95 5.08
C THR A 109 33.39 39.00 5.82
N ARG A 110 32.71 39.88 6.56
CA ARG A 110 33.21 41.08 7.28
C ARG A 110 34.46 40.81 8.17
N PRO A 111 35.18 41.87 8.63
CA PRO A 111 36.32 41.81 9.58
C PRO A 111 36.08 41.23 10.98
N SER A 112 35.12 40.35 11.16
CA SER A 112 34.84 39.79 12.50
C SER A 112 34.27 38.38 12.49
N TYR A 113 34.16 37.73 11.34
CA TYR A 113 33.69 36.35 11.25
C TYR A 113 34.52 35.62 10.21
N THR A 114 35.54 34.96 10.69
CA THR A 114 36.00 33.74 10.05
C THR A 114 34.98 32.64 10.36
N ALA A 115 34.80 31.66 9.48
CA ALA A 115 34.41 30.35 10.00
C ALA A 115 35.63 29.46 9.85
N THR A 116 36.15 28.99 10.96
CA THR A 116 36.82 27.71 10.97
C THR A 116 35.71 26.68 10.86
N THR A 117 35.69 25.93 9.76
CA THR A 117 35.13 24.58 9.86
C THR A 117 36.16 23.73 10.58
N THR A 118 36.17 23.84 11.91
CA THR A 118 36.40 22.62 12.67
C THR A 118 35.29 21.69 12.22
N THR A 119 35.62 20.73 11.36
CA THR A 119 34.97 19.43 11.41
C THR A 119 35.28 18.82 12.79
N SER A 120 34.83 19.46 13.88
CA SER A 120 34.15 18.69 14.87
C SER A 120 32.82 18.31 14.20
N GLY A 121 32.90 17.40 13.23
CA GLY A 121 31.90 16.36 13.14
C GLY A 121 31.98 15.64 14.48
N PHE A 122 31.46 16.26 15.54
CA PHE A 122 30.77 15.52 16.54
C PHE A 122 29.64 14.90 15.75
N ASN A 123 29.94 13.77 15.10
CA ASN A 123 29.01 12.66 15.11
C ASN A 123 28.63 12.59 16.57
N LYS A 124 27.50 13.19 16.94
CA LYS A 124 26.99 13.08 18.30
C LYS A 124 27.09 11.60 18.58
N PRO A 125 27.94 11.18 19.54
CA PRO A 125 28.20 9.77 19.72
C PRO A 125 26.83 9.14 19.93
N ILE A 126 26.44 8.27 18.99
CA ILE A 126 25.13 7.64 19.01
C ILE A 126 25.01 7.04 20.40
N THR A 127 24.04 7.52 21.18
CA THR A 127 23.88 7.07 22.55
C THR A 127 23.68 5.56 22.55
N ASN A 128 24.11 4.87 23.61
CA ASN A 128 23.91 3.42 23.69
C ASN A 128 22.43 3.07 23.54
N GLU A 129 21.53 3.89 24.08
CA GLU A 129 20.08 3.77 23.91
C GLU A 129 19.65 3.77 22.43
N THR A 130 20.15 4.72 21.64
CA THR A 130 19.85 4.80 20.20
C THR A 130 20.44 3.59 19.46
N ARG A 131 21.63 3.13 19.83
CA ARG A 131 22.26 1.95 19.21
C ARG A 131 21.46 0.67 19.48
N GLU A 132 20.99 0.46 20.71
CA GLU A 132 20.13 -0.67 21.04
C GLU A 132 18.75 -0.57 20.38
N ALA A 133 18.17 0.64 20.31
CA ALA A 133 16.91 0.86 19.62
C ALA A 133 17.01 0.48 18.14
N LEU A 134 18.15 0.73 17.50
CA LEU A 134 18.43 0.34 16.11
C LEU A 134 18.57 -1.17 15.92
N ALA A 135 19.36 -1.84 16.75
CA ALA A 135 19.49 -3.30 16.69
C ALA A 135 18.13 -4.00 16.87
N ARG A 136 17.32 -3.49 17.81
CA ARG A 136 15.92 -3.94 17.98
C ARG A 136 15.07 -3.65 16.75
N ALA A 137 15.25 -2.50 16.10
CA ALA A 137 14.53 -2.15 14.88
C ALA A 137 14.91 -3.05 13.70
N GLU A 138 16.19 -3.37 13.51
CA GLU A 138 16.70 -4.26 12.46
C GLU A 138 16.18 -5.69 12.62
N SER A 139 16.24 -6.26 13.83
CA SER A 139 15.64 -7.58 14.11
C SER A 139 14.15 -7.59 13.77
N LYS A 140 13.42 -6.53 14.16
CA LYS A 140 12.00 -6.37 13.82
C LYS A 140 11.75 -6.21 12.31
N GLU A 141 12.75 -5.84 11.50
CA GLU A 141 12.59 -5.78 10.04
C GLU A 141 12.37 -7.15 9.43
N GLY A 142 13.21 -8.10 9.83
CA GLY A 142 13.14 -9.47 9.36
C GLY A 142 11.77 -10.05 9.70
N ASP A 143 11.33 -9.86 10.94
CA ASP A 143 10.04 -10.31 11.42
C ASP A 143 8.87 -9.66 10.66
N LEU A 144 8.91 -8.34 10.45
CA LEU A 144 7.88 -7.61 9.69
C LEU A 144 7.83 -8.06 8.22
N ARG A 145 8.98 -8.27 7.58
CA ARG A 145 9.04 -8.76 6.20
C ARG A 145 8.44 -10.16 6.09
N ASN A 146 8.83 -11.07 6.99
CA ASN A 146 8.30 -12.43 7.03
C ASN A 146 6.79 -12.44 7.32
N ALA A 147 6.31 -11.56 8.22
CA ALA A 147 4.89 -11.41 8.52
C ALA A 147 4.10 -10.89 7.30
N LYS A 148 4.65 -9.94 6.53
CA LYS A 148 4.03 -9.46 5.29
C LYS A 148 3.94 -10.54 4.23
N GLU A 149 5.03 -11.29 4.02
CA GLU A 149 5.04 -12.41 3.06
C GLU A 149 4.01 -13.47 3.45
N LEU A 150 3.91 -13.79 4.75
CA LEU A 150 2.92 -14.71 5.26
C LEU A 150 1.48 -14.19 5.04
N ALA A 151 1.22 -12.92 5.35
CA ALA A 151 -0.10 -12.30 5.14
C ALA A 151 -0.49 -12.30 3.66
N GLN A 152 0.44 -11.94 2.77
CA GLN A 152 0.22 -11.97 1.32
C GLN A 152 -0.09 -13.39 0.82
N LYS A 153 0.72 -14.38 1.23
CA LYS A 153 0.49 -15.79 0.88
C LYS A 153 -0.88 -16.29 1.34
N ARG A 154 -1.33 -15.86 2.52
CA ARG A 154 -2.67 -16.20 3.03
C ARG A 154 -3.77 -15.54 2.21
N LEU A 155 -3.63 -14.26 1.86
CA LEU A 155 -4.57 -13.56 0.98
C LEU A 155 -4.69 -14.22 -0.39
N ASP A 156 -3.57 -14.63 -0.99
CA ASP A 156 -3.57 -15.30 -2.29
C ASP A 156 -4.26 -16.66 -2.22
N GLY A 157 -4.04 -17.42 -1.14
CA GLY A 157 -4.76 -18.67 -0.89
C GLY A 157 -6.27 -18.47 -0.73
N ILE A 158 -6.69 -17.45 0.02
CA ILE A 158 -8.11 -17.11 0.19
C ILE A 158 -8.74 -16.72 -1.15
N LYS A 159 -8.06 -15.88 -1.95
CA LYS A 159 -8.53 -15.49 -3.28
C LYS A 159 -8.73 -16.70 -4.19
N PHE A 160 -7.76 -17.62 -4.20
CA PHE A 160 -7.85 -18.85 -4.98
C PHE A 160 -9.07 -19.71 -4.59
N GLU A 161 -9.27 -19.96 -3.29
CA GLU A 161 -10.41 -20.74 -2.80
C GLU A 161 -11.75 -20.03 -3.06
N MET A 162 -11.79 -18.69 -2.98
CA MET A 162 -12.95 -17.90 -3.38
C MET A 162 -13.27 -18.11 -4.86
N THR A 163 -12.30 -17.96 -5.77
CA THR A 163 -12.51 -18.20 -7.21
C THR A 163 -13.04 -19.61 -7.47
N LYS A 164 -12.46 -20.63 -6.82
CA LYS A 164 -12.94 -22.01 -6.92
C LYS A 164 -14.40 -22.17 -6.48
N ALA A 165 -14.77 -21.58 -5.33
CA ALA A 165 -16.15 -21.63 -4.86
C ALA A 165 -17.12 -20.88 -5.80
N GLN A 166 -16.67 -19.81 -6.45
CA GLN A 166 -17.46 -19.10 -7.45
C GLN A 166 -17.68 -19.97 -8.70
N ASP A 167 -16.65 -20.67 -9.17
CA ASP A 167 -16.75 -21.59 -10.30
C ASP A 167 -17.64 -22.80 -9.98
N ASP A 168 -17.59 -23.29 -8.74
CA ASP A 168 -18.51 -24.34 -8.26
C ASP A 168 -19.96 -23.86 -8.32
N ILE A 169 -20.27 -22.61 -7.92
CA ILE A 169 -21.61 -22.04 -8.04
C ILE A 169 -22.05 -21.98 -9.51
N ARG A 170 -21.20 -21.48 -10.41
CA ARG A 170 -21.51 -21.40 -11.85
C ARG A 170 -21.84 -22.79 -12.41
N SER A 171 -20.99 -23.77 -12.14
CA SER A 171 -21.16 -25.17 -12.54
C SER A 171 -22.46 -25.78 -11.97
N LEU A 172 -22.79 -25.50 -10.71
CA LEU A 172 -24.02 -25.97 -10.08
C LEU A 172 -25.26 -25.33 -10.73
N VAL A 173 -25.24 -24.02 -11.00
CA VAL A 173 -26.34 -23.32 -11.69
C VAL A 173 -26.52 -23.86 -13.10
N ASP A 174 -25.44 -24.14 -13.84
CA ASP A 174 -25.53 -24.70 -15.19
C ASP A 174 -26.09 -26.12 -15.17
N LYS A 175 -25.63 -26.98 -14.25
CA LYS A 175 -26.22 -28.33 -14.04
C LYS A 175 -27.68 -28.25 -13.67
N TYR A 176 -28.04 -27.31 -12.81
CA TYR A 176 -29.42 -27.06 -12.40
C TYR A 176 -30.30 -26.68 -13.59
N ASN A 177 -29.80 -25.81 -14.46
CA ASN A 177 -30.48 -25.39 -15.70
C ASN A 177 -30.63 -26.53 -16.73
N GLN A 178 -29.72 -27.50 -16.75
CA GLN A 178 -29.84 -28.67 -17.64
C GLN A 178 -30.95 -29.63 -17.19
N ILE A 179 -31.14 -29.80 -15.88
CA ILE A 179 -32.10 -30.77 -15.33
C ILE A 179 -33.53 -30.20 -15.28
N SER A 180 -33.71 -28.88 -15.34
CA SER A 180 -34.96 -28.20 -14.98
C SER A 180 -36.13 -28.25 -15.98
N LEU A 181 -36.16 -29.18 -16.93
CA LEU A 181 -37.22 -29.22 -17.95
C LEU A 181 -38.60 -29.71 -17.45
N SER A 182 -38.74 -30.06 -16.16
CA SER A 182 -40.00 -30.54 -15.58
C SER A 182 -40.79 -29.44 -14.86
N ARG A 183 -42.14 -29.49 -14.94
CA ARG A 183 -43.05 -28.52 -14.29
C ARG A 183 -42.85 -28.45 -12.77
N ASN A 184 -42.50 -29.58 -12.14
CA ASN A 184 -42.26 -29.68 -10.70
C ASN A 184 -40.96 -28.99 -10.25
N PHE A 185 -40.14 -28.51 -11.19
CA PHE A 185 -38.85 -27.89 -10.89
C PHE A 185 -38.94 -26.37 -10.69
N ALA A 186 -40.04 -25.73 -11.09
CA ALA A 186 -40.22 -24.28 -10.95
C ALA A 186 -40.18 -23.82 -9.48
N GLY A 187 -40.76 -24.59 -8.56
CA GLY A 187 -40.73 -24.28 -7.12
C GLY A 187 -39.32 -24.28 -6.55
N HIS A 188 -38.48 -25.22 -7.00
CA HIS A 188 -37.09 -25.30 -6.62
C HIS A 188 -36.29 -24.09 -7.14
N ILE A 189 -36.50 -23.67 -8.40
CA ILE A 189 -35.84 -22.47 -8.96
C ILE A 189 -36.21 -21.22 -8.15
N HIS A 190 -37.48 -21.06 -7.77
CA HIS A 190 -37.89 -19.95 -6.92
C HIS A 190 -37.20 -19.97 -5.55
N SER A 191 -37.10 -21.14 -4.92
CA SER A 191 -36.38 -21.30 -3.64
C SER A 191 -34.92 -20.84 -3.76
N ALA A 192 -34.22 -21.30 -4.81
CA ALA A 192 -32.84 -20.93 -5.06
C ALA A 192 -32.67 -19.43 -5.33
N ILE A 193 -33.58 -18.81 -6.09
CA ILE A 193 -33.60 -17.36 -6.32
C ILE A 193 -33.75 -16.61 -4.99
N ASN A 194 -34.72 -16.98 -4.15
CA ASN A 194 -34.95 -16.31 -2.87
C ASN A 194 -33.73 -16.38 -1.96
N MET A 195 -33.06 -17.54 -1.91
CA MET A 195 -31.82 -17.73 -1.16
C MET A 195 -30.70 -16.81 -1.69
N LEU A 196 -30.52 -16.76 -3.00
CA LEU A 196 -29.53 -15.88 -3.64
C LEU A 196 -29.84 -14.40 -3.40
N GLU A 197 -31.12 -13.99 -3.46
CA GLU A 197 -31.53 -12.62 -3.19
C GLU A 197 -31.27 -12.20 -1.74
N PHE A 198 -31.58 -13.07 -0.79
CA PHE A 198 -31.23 -12.86 0.62
C PHE A 198 -29.72 -12.67 0.78
N ARG A 199 -28.93 -13.54 0.15
CA ARG A 199 -27.47 -13.46 0.21
C ARG A 199 -26.90 -12.21 -0.46
N ARG A 200 -27.49 -11.78 -1.59
CA ARG A 200 -27.13 -10.53 -2.27
C ARG A 200 -27.32 -9.33 -1.34
N LYS A 201 -28.45 -9.25 -0.63
CA LYS A 201 -28.74 -8.17 0.32
C LYS A 201 -27.73 -8.14 1.48
N ASP A 202 -27.40 -9.30 2.03
CA ASP A 202 -26.35 -9.42 3.07
C ASP A 202 -24.99 -8.92 2.56
N LEU A 203 -24.59 -9.33 1.35
CA LEU A 203 -23.32 -8.90 0.74
C LEU A 203 -23.30 -7.40 0.42
N GLN A 204 -24.40 -6.82 -0.04
CA GLN A 204 -24.51 -5.39 -0.35
C GLN A 204 -24.28 -4.49 0.87
N SER A 205 -24.54 -4.99 2.08
CA SER A 205 -24.29 -4.25 3.32
C SER A 205 -22.80 -4.19 3.73
N LYS A 206 -21.95 -5.02 3.11
CA LYS A 206 -20.55 -5.20 3.47
C LYS A 206 -19.64 -4.46 2.48
N PRO A 207 -18.53 -3.84 2.94
CA PRO A 207 -17.58 -3.21 2.04
C PRO A 207 -16.82 -4.25 1.20
N ASN A 208 -16.32 -3.84 0.03
CA ASN A 208 -15.48 -4.67 -0.85
C ASN A 208 -16.11 -6.00 -1.31
N THR A 209 -17.44 -6.10 -1.38
CA THR A 209 -18.19 -7.30 -1.83
C THR A 209 -18.70 -7.21 -3.26
N LYS A 210 -18.27 -6.21 -4.04
CA LYS A 210 -18.87 -5.93 -5.36
C LYS A 210 -18.81 -7.14 -6.30
N ALA A 211 -17.66 -7.82 -6.38
CA ALA A 211 -17.50 -8.98 -7.24
C ALA A 211 -18.43 -10.14 -6.85
N GLU A 212 -18.62 -10.36 -5.54
CA GLU A 212 -19.51 -11.37 -4.99
C GLU A 212 -20.98 -11.02 -5.24
N VAL A 213 -21.35 -9.74 -5.10
CA VAL A 213 -22.69 -9.23 -5.43
C VAL A 213 -23.00 -9.39 -6.92
N ASP A 214 -22.04 -9.10 -7.80
CA ASP A 214 -22.18 -9.23 -9.24
C ASP A 214 -22.39 -10.69 -9.65
N LEU A 215 -21.61 -11.62 -9.07
CA LEU A 215 -21.78 -13.06 -9.30
C LEU A 215 -23.16 -13.58 -8.86
N VAL A 216 -23.62 -13.18 -7.67
CA VAL A 216 -24.93 -13.59 -7.17
C VAL A 216 -26.03 -13.01 -8.07
N THR A 217 -25.87 -11.78 -8.54
CA THR A 217 -26.81 -11.13 -9.47
C THR A 217 -26.87 -11.85 -10.82
N GLU A 218 -25.72 -12.20 -11.40
CA GLU A 218 -25.64 -13.00 -12.62
C GLU A 218 -26.36 -14.34 -12.45
N SER A 219 -26.15 -15.02 -11.32
CA SER A 219 -26.77 -16.30 -11.00
C SER A 219 -28.29 -16.20 -10.89
N ILE A 220 -28.80 -15.14 -10.26
CA ILE A 220 -30.25 -14.86 -10.18
C ILE A 220 -30.84 -14.66 -11.58
N LEU A 221 -30.19 -13.85 -12.43
CA LEU A 221 -30.67 -13.58 -13.78
C LEU A 221 -30.78 -14.85 -14.63
N LYS A 222 -29.77 -15.73 -14.58
CA LYS A 222 -29.79 -17.03 -15.27
C LYS A 222 -30.95 -17.92 -14.82
N LEU A 223 -31.22 -17.97 -13.51
CA LEU A 223 -32.34 -18.74 -12.96
C LEU A 223 -33.71 -18.14 -13.34
N GLN A 224 -33.83 -16.81 -13.34
CA GLN A 224 -35.05 -16.11 -13.77
C GLN A 224 -35.37 -16.34 -15.26
N GLU A 225 -34.35 -16.27 -16.13
CA GLU A 225 -34.50 -16.59 -17.55
C GLU A 225 -35.02 -18.01 -17.74
N LYS A 226 -34.44 -18.98 -17.00
CA LYS A 226 -34.89 -20.36 -17.07
C LYS A 226 -36.33 -20.55 -16.61
N LEU A 227 -36.74 -19.85 -15.56
CA LEU A 227 -38.11 -19.88 -15.05
C LEU A 227 -39.11 -19.40 -16.10
N LYS A 228 -38.76 -18.35 -16.84
CA LYS A 228 -39.57 -17.83 -17.96
C LYS A 228 -39.77 -18.88 -19.06
N LEU A 229 -38.70 -19.58 -19.46
CA LEU A 229 -38.77 -20.65 -20.48
C LEU A 229 -39.69 -21.80 -20.06
N ILE A 230 -39.64 -22.20 -18.78
CA ILE A 230 -40.53 -23.25 -18.23
C ILE A 230 -41.99 -22.78 -18.24
N GLY A 231 -42.24 -21.53 -17.84
CA GLY A 231 -43.57 -20.91 -17.86
C GLY A 231 -44.18 -20.83 -19.26
N ASP A 232 -43.39 -20.38 -20.25
CA ASP A 232 -43.83 -20.26 -21.64
C ASP A 232 -44.16 -21.63 -22.24
N ARG A 233 -43.36 -22.66 -21.94
CA ARG A 233 -43.63 -24.04 -22.36
C ARG A 233 -44.92 -24.57 -21.75
N ALA A 234 -45.15 -24.31 -20.47
CA ALA A 234 -46.36 -24.73 -19.75
C ALA A 234 -47.64 -24.05 -20.25
N ARG A 235 -47.55 -22.82 -20.78
CA ARG A 235 -48.68 -22.12 -21.42
C ARG A 235 -48.98 -22.70 -22.81
N ARG A 236 -47.94 -22.96 -23.61
CA ARG A 236 -48.09 -23.59 -24.94
C ARG A 236 -48.71 -24.99 -24.85
N SER A 237 -48.39 -25.77 -23.82
CA SER A 237 -48.99 -27.11 -23.64
C SER A 237 -50.47 -27.07 -23.23
N ASN A 238 -50.94 -25.99 -22.61
CA ASN A 238 -52.34 -25.87 -22.15
C ASN A 238 -53.27 -25.20 -23.18
N GLY A 239 -52.73 -24.46 -24.16
CA GLY A 239 -53.51 -23.74 -25.18
C GLY A 239 -53.67 -24.49 -26.51
N GLY A 240 -53.24 -25.75 -26.59
CA GLY A 240 -53.37 -26.61 -27.78
C GLY A 240 -54.48 -27.66 -27.67
N MET A 241 -55.46 -27.45 -26.79
CA MET A 241 -56.67 -28.26 -26.64
C MET A 241 -57.89 -27.46 -27.09
#